data_AF-A0A7C9AWE6-F1
#
_entry.id   AF-A0A7C9AWE6-F1
#
_cell.length_a   1.000
_cell.length_b   1.000
_cell.length_c   1.000
_cell.angle_alpha   90.00
_cell.angle_beta   90.00
_cell.angle_gamma   90.00
#
_symmetry.space_group_name_H-M   'P 1'
#
loop_
_entity.id
_entity.type
_entity.pdbx_description
1 polymer ?
#
loop_
_entity_poly.entity_id
_entity_poly.type
_entity_poly.pdbx_seq_one_letter_code
_entity_poly.pdbx_strand_id
1 'polypeptide(L)'
;CDLKPSNILLDDEMVAHVGDFGLAKFLPEDITIPQTNQSSSIGVRGTIGYTAPEYGLGNKPSTHGDVYSFGVLLLEIFTGRRPTDDMFNDDLSLQSFVQAAWPERVVEILDLVLFEDIIGEEMNTCGEHTHHLLRT
;
A
#
# COMPACT_ATOMS: atom_id res chain seq x y z
N CYS A 1 -4.61 -10.86 -5.76
CA CYS A 1 -4.18 -11.39 -4.47
C CYS A 1 -4.41 -10.27 -3.44
N ASP A 2 -4.89 -10.62 -2.24
CA ASP A 2 -5.74 -9.74 -1.40
C ASP A 2 -4.98 -8.89 -0.38
N LEU A 3 -3.95 -8.17 -0.83
CA LEU A 3 -3.17 -7.33 0.09
C LEU A 3 -3.94 -6.04 0.42
N LYS A 4 -4.23 -5.83 1.72
CA LYS A 4 -4.98 -4.70 2.27
C LYS A 4 -4.64 -4.53 3.75
N PRO A 5 -4.94 -3.38 4.38
CA PRO A 5 -4.58 -3.12 5.77
C PRO A 5 -5.09 -4.19 6.75
N SER A 6 -6.32 -4.68 6.58
CA SER A 6 -6.89 -5.71 7.48
C SER A 6 -6.17 -7.06 7.43
N ASN A 7 -5.35 -7.28 6.40
CA ASN A 7 -4.57 -8.50 6.20
C ASN A 7 -3.11 -8.29 6.64
N ILE A 8 -2.76 -7.13 7.20
CA ILE A 8 -1.46 -6.87 7.84
C ILE A 8 -1.67 -6.91 9.35
N LEU A 9 -1.09 -7.91 10.00
CA LEU A 9 -1.14 -8.06 11.46
C LEU A 9 0.13 -7.44 12.05
N LEU A 10 0.00 -6.82 13.22
CA LEU A 10 1.13 -6.30 13.99
C LEU A 10 1.35 -7.19 15.22
N ASP A 11 2.60 -7.56 15.49
CA ASP A 11 2.97 -8.26 16.72
C ASP A 11 3.30 -7.28 17.86
N ASP A 12 3.73 -7.83 19.00
CA ASP A 12 4.03 -7.05 20.21
C ASP A 12 5.22 -6.09 20.01
N GLU A 13 6.08 -6.37 19.03
CA GLU A 13 7.22 -5.56 18.61
C GLU A 13 6.89 -4.59 17.46
N MET A 14 5.61 -4.44 17.08
CA MET A 14 5.14 -3.60 15.97
C MET A 14 5.70 -4.02 14.60
N VAL A 15 6.11 -5.28 14.44
CA VAL A 15 6.52 -5.84 13.15
C VAL A 15 5.28 -6.26 12.37
N ALA A 16 5.24 -5.86 11.10
CA ALA A 16 4.15 -6.19 10.19
C ALA A 16 4.28 -7.60 9.61
N HIS A 17 3.22 -8.41 9.76
CA HIS A 17 3.10 -9.77 9.22
C HIS A 17 1.92 -9.86 8.26
N VAL A 18 2.14 -10.41 7.08
CA VAL A 18 1.06 -10.62 6.09
C VAL A 18 0.24 -11.86 6.47
N GLY A 19 -1.07 -11.68 6.57
CA GLY A 19 -2.05 -12.72 6.82
C GLY A 19 -3.02 -12.94 5.65
N ASP A 20 -4.02 -13.80 5.88
CA ASP A 20 -5.10 -14.14 4.94
C ASP A 20 -4.63 -14.55 3.53
N PHE A 21 -4.13 -15.79 3.44
CA PHE A 21 -3.72 -16.41 2.18
C PHE A 21 -4.87 -17.11 1.44
N GLY A 22 -6.14 -16.79 1.75
CA GLY A 22 -7.31 -17.48 1.17
C GLY A 22 -7.42 -17.38 -0.35
N LEU A 23 -6.82 -16.33 -0.94
CA LEU A 23 -6.74 -16.13 -2.40
C LEU A 23 -5.35 -16.39 -2.99
N ALA A 24 -4.36 -16.81 -2.17
CA ALA A 24 -3.00 -17.04 -2.63
C ALA A 24 -2.92 -18.21 -3.62
N LYS A 25 -2.00 -18.11 -4.57
CA LYS A 25 -1.76 -19.14 -5.58
C LYS A 25 -0.27 -19.37 -5.76
N PHE A 26 0.14 -20.64 -5.78
CA PHE A 26 1.49 -21.01 -6.21
C PHE A 26 1.63 -20.78 -7.72
N LEU A 27 2.64 -20.01 -8.11
CA LEU A 27 3.04 -19.83 -9.49
C LEU A 27 4.22 -20.79 -9.76
N PRO A 28 4.10 -21.79 -10.65
CA PRO A 28 5.23 -22.62 -11.04
C PRO A 28 6.29 -21.76 -11.73
N GLU A 29 7.55 -21.88 -11.31
CA GLU A 29 8.62 -20.94 -11.66
C GLU A 29 9.10 -21.05 -13.11
N ASP A 30 8.89 -22.19 -13.78
CA ASP A 30 9.27 -22.36 -15.19
C ASP A 30 8.55 -23.57 -15.78
N ILE A 31 7.43 -23.37 -16.46
CA ILE A 31 7.12 -24.20 -17.62
C ILE A 31 6.40 -23.34 -18.66
N THR A 32 7.00 -23.25 -19.83
CA THR A 32 6.48 -22.77 -21.12
C THR A 32 5.28 -23.59 -21.60
N ILE A 33 4.34 -23.91 -20.71
CA ILE A 33 3.04 -24.45 -21.08
C ILE A 33 2.17 -23.22 -21.32
N PRO A 34 1.57 -23.03 -22.50
CA PRO A 34 0.53 -22.03 -22.65
C PRO A 34 -0.51 -22.39 -21.60
N GLN A 35 -0.60 -21.61 -20.52
CA GLN A 35 -1.40 -21.98 -19.37
C GLN A 35 -2.86 -21.90 -19.77
N THR A 36 -3.32 -23.00 -20.37
CA THR A 36 -4.68 -23.28 -20.79
C THR A 36 -5.57 -22.93 -19.62
N ASN A 37 -6.33 -21.86 -19.82
CA ASN A 37 -7.54 -21.43 -19.15
C ASN A 37 -7.97 -22.37 -18.01
N GLN A 38 -7.23 -22.37 -16.88
CA GLN A 38 -7.74 -22.90 -15.64
C GLN A 38 -8.71 -21.84 -15.11
N SER A 39 -9.89 -21.89 -15.72
CA SER A 39 -11.09 -21.18 -15.33
C SER A 39 -11.32 -21.44 -13.85
N SER A 40 -11.01 -20.45 -13.03
CA SER A 40 -11.29 -20.48 -11.60
C SER A 40 -12.19 -19.29 -11.30
N SER A 41 -13.50 -19.57 -11.41
CA SER A 41 -14.66 -18.72 -11.04
C SER A 41 -14.69 -17.32 -11.66
N ILE A 42 -15.75 -17.03 -12.43
CA ILE A 42 -16.15 -15.74 -13.04
C ILE A 42 -16.46 -14.60 -12.02
N GLY A 43 -15.91 -14.67 -10.80
CA GLY A 43 -16.02 -13.60 -9.81
C GLY A 43 -14.79 -12.70 -9.83
N VAL A 44 -15.00 -11.38 -9.73
CA VAL A 44 -13.93 -10.43 -9.41
C VAL A 44 -13.24 -10.91 -8.13
N ARG A 45 -11.93 -11.17 -8.19
CA ARG A 45 -11.12 -11.62 -7.06
C ARG A 45 -10.27 -10.48 -6.53
N GLY A 46 -10.32 -10.26 -5.22
CA GLY A 46 -9.58 -9.20 -4.52
C GLY A 46 -10.52 -8.22 -3.83
N THR A 47 -9.94 -7.29 -3.07
CA THR A 47 -10.68 -6.25 -2.37
C THR A 47 -10.81 -5.00 -3.24
N ILE A 48 -12.01 -4.41 -3.24
CA ILE A 48 -12.31 -3.15 -3.95
C ILE A 48 -11.35 -2.06 -3.48
N GLY A 49 -10.81 -1.28 -4.41
CA GLY A 49 -9.82 -0.22 -4.14
C GLY A 49 -8.36 -0.69 -4.19
N TYR A 50 -8.07 -1.95 -3.84
CA TYR A 50 -6.70 -2.51 -3.83
C TYR A 50 -6.42 -3.41 -5.03
N THR A 51 -7.47 -3.88 -5.70
CA THR A 51 -7.36 -4.81 -6.83
C THR A 51 -6.76 -4.13 -8.06
N ALA A 52 -5.69 -4.70 -8.60
CA ALA A 52 -5.05 -4.22 -9.82
C ALA A 52 -6.03 -4.20 -11.01
N PRO A 53 -6.05 -3.12 -11.82
CA PRO A 53 -7.06 -2.92 -12.87
C PRO A 53 -7.09 -4.05 -13.90
N GLU A 54 -5.94 -4.67 -14.18
CA GLU A 54 -5.82 -5.81 -15.09
C GLU A 54 -6.61 -7.04 -14.62
N TYR A 55 -6.86 -7.21 -13.32
CA TYR A 55 -7.67 -8.31 -12.81
C TYR A 55 -9.16 -8.14 -13.13
N GLY A 56 -9.64 -6.89 -13.27
CA GLY A 56 -10.98 -6.59 -13.77
C GLY A 56 -11.17 -6.99 -15.25
N LEU A 57 -10.06 -7.09 -16.00
CA LEU A 57 -10.04 -7.55 -17.39
C LEU A 57 -9.90 -9.08 -17.52
N GLY A 58 -9.97 -9.81 -16.40
CA GLY A 58 -9.88 -11.27 -16.38
C GLY A 58 -8.45 -11.82 -16.41
N ASN A 59 -7.43 -10.98 -16.18
CA ASN A 59 -6.06 -11.47 -16.02
C ASN A 59 -5.91 -12.31 -14.77
N LYS A 60 -4.95 -13.24 -14.80
CA LYS A 60 -4.67 -14.13 -13.68
C LYS A 60 -3.92 -13.38 -12.57
N PRO A 61 -4.05 -13.83 -11.30
CA PRO A 61 -3.19 -13.38 -10.22
C PRO A 61 -1.70 -13.50 -10.58
N SER A 62 -0.93 -12.50 -10.17
CA SER A 62 0.47 -12.29 -10.56
C SER A 62 1.16 -11.47 -9.47
N THR A 63 2.49 -11.61 -9.37
CA THR A 63 3.31 -10.79 -8.47
C THR A 63 3.19 -9.29 -8.77
N HIS A 64 2.92 -8.89 -10.02
CA HIS A 64 2.74 -7.48 -10.38
C HIS A 64 1.45 -6.89 -9.80
N GLY A 65 0.36 -7.67 -9.74
CA GLY A 65 -0.85 -7.20 -9.09
C GLY A 65 -0.75 -7.20 -7.55
N ASP A 66 0.13 -8.02 -6.96
CA ASP A 66 0.52 -7.89 -5.55
C ASP A 66 1.24 -6.56 -5.30
N VAL A 67 2.19 -6.19 -6.17
CA VAL A 67 2.89 -4.90 -6.10
C VAL A 67 1.93 -3.72 -6.22
N TYR A 68 0.93 -3.80 -7.11
CA TYR A 68 -0.11 -2.76 -7.21
C TYR A 68 -0.88 -2.62 -5.89
N SER A 69 -1.34 -3.74 -5.33
CA SER A 69 -2.11 -3.76 -4.08
C SER A 69 -1.28 -3.19 -2.91
N PHE A 70 0.01 -3.53 -2.87
CA PHE A 70 0.98 -2.95 -1.92
C PHE A 70 1.15 -1.44 -2.10
N GLY A 71 1.20 -0.95 -3.34
CA GLY A 71 1.24 0.47 -3.63
C GLY A 71 0.03 1.19 -3.04
N VAL A 72 -1.19 0.67 -3.23
CA VAL A 72 -2.41 1.26 -2.65
C VAL A 72 -2.36 1.26 -1.12
N LEU A 73 -1.93 0.15 -0.51
CA LEU A 73 -1.74 0.04 0.93
C LEU A 73 -0.80 1.14 1.47
N LEU A 74 0.34 1.37 0.81
CA LEU A 74 1.26 2.44 1.20
C LEU A 74 0.62 3.83 1.09
N LEU A 75 -0.10 4.10 0.01
CA LEU A 75 -0.78 5.39 -0.16
C LEU A 75 -1.83 5.63 0.94
N GLU A 76 -2.57 4.60 1.34
CA GLU A 76 -3.50 4.70 2.47
C GLU A 76 -2.78 4.99 3.79
N ILE A 77 -1.64 4.34 4.06
CA ILE A 77 -0.83 4.61 5.26
C ILE A 77 -0.35 6.06 5.27
N PHE A 78 0.20 6.54 4.16
CA PHE A 78 0.75 7.90 4.09
C PHE A 78 -0.32 8.99 4.18
N THR A 79 -1.48 8.75 3.58
CA THR A 79 -2.54 9.77 3.50
C THR A 79 -3.58 9.66 4.61
N GLY A 80 -3.62 8.53 5.32
CA GLY A 80 -4.68 8.20 6.27
C GLY A 80 -6.05 7.96 5.60
N ARG A 81 -6.10 7.83 4.26
CA ARG A 81 -7.33 7.76 3.48
C ARG A 81 -7.52 6.42 2.82
N ARG A 82 -8.69 5.83 3.03
CA ARG A 82 -9.07 4.58 2.36
C ARG A 82 -9.28 4.80 0.87
N PRO A 83 -8.89 3.86 -0.01
CA PRO A 83 -9.17 3.97 -1.44
C PRO A 83 -10.67 3.96 -1.77
N THR A 84 -11.53 3.60 -0.81
CA THR A 84 -13.00 3.61 -0.92
C THR A 84 -13.66 4.71 -0.09
N ASP A 85 -12.91 5.74 0.33
CA ASP A 85 -13.48 6.92 1.00
C ASP A 85 -14.49 7.62 0.06
N ASP A 86 -15.56 8.18 0.63
CA ASP A 86 -16.62 8.87 -0.12
C ASP A 86 -16.12 10.07 -0.92
N MET A 87 -14.90 10.58 -0.67
CA MET A 87 -14.30 11.60 -1.53
C MET A 87 -13.78 11.07 -2.87
N PHE A 88 -13.58 9.75 -2.99
CA PHE A 88 -13.08 9.08 -4.18
C PHE A 88 -14.24 8.46 -4.96
N ASN A 89 -15.03 9.32 -5.60
CA ASN A 89 -16.14 8.95 -6.47
C ASN A 89 -15.86 9.30 -7.93
N ASP A 90 -16.58 8.65 -8.84
CA ASP A 90 -16.48 8.81 -10.29
C ASP A 90 -15.04 8.62 -10.81
N ASP A 91 -14.39 9.71 -11.23
CA ASP A 91 -13.05 9.71 -11.82
C ASP A 91 -11.94 10.00 -10.79
N LEU A 92 -12.30 10.29 -9.53
CA LEU A 92 -11.34 10.56 -8.46
C LEU A 92 -11.01 9.28 -7.70
N SER A 93 -9.73 8.92 -7.73
CA SER A 93 -9.14 7.81 -6.99
C SER A 93 -8.09 8.32 -6.01
N LEU A 94 -7.72 7.49 -5.02
CA LEU A 94 -6.60 7.77 -4.13
C LEU A 94 -5.31 8.03 -4.93
N GLN A 95 -5.06 7.26 -5.98
CA GLN A 95 -3.89 7.42 -6.85
C GLN A 95 -3.91 8.77 -7.57
N SER A 96 -5.03 9.18 -8.17
CA SER A 96 -5.13 10.48 -8.85
C SER A 96 -5.04 11.65 -7.87
N PHE A 97 -5.58 11.48 -6.65
CA PHE A 97 -5.45 12.46 -5.58
C PHE A 97 -3.99 12.68 -5.18
N VAL A 98 -3.24 11.60 -4.94
CA VAL A 98 -1.80 11.68 -4.63
C VAL A 98 -1.02 12.25 -5.81
N GLN A 99 -1.33 11.81 -7.03
CA GLN A 99 -0.65 12.28 -8.24
C GLN A 99 -0.85 13.78 -8.48
N ALA A 100 -2.02 14.34 -8.12
CA ALA A 100 -2.29 15.76 -8.23
C ALA A 100 -1.51 16.63 -7.21
N ALA A 101 -1.03 16.02 -6.12
CA ALA A 101 -0.20 16.70 -5.11
C ALA A 101 1.30 16.53 -5.36
N TRP A 102 1.70 15.60 -6.24
CA TRP A 102 3.11 15.25 -6.43
C TRP A 102 3.83 16.16 -7.43
N PRO A 103 5.10 16.54 -7.18
CA PRO A 103 5.86 16.41 -5.93
C PRO A 103 5.69 17.60 -4.96
N GLU A 104 5.21 18.76 -5.40
CA GLU A 104 5.35 20.01 -4.65
C GLU A 104 4.44 20.11 -3.41
N ARG A 105 3.37 19.31 -3.34
CA ARG A 105 2.31 19.42 -2.33
C ARG A 105 2.11 18.12 -1.55
N VAL A 106 3.08 17.20 -1.59
CA VAL A 106 2.99 15.89 -0.91
C VAL A 106 2.76 16.05 0.60
N VAL A 107 3.35 17.07 1.23
CA VAL A 107 3.16 17.34 2.66
C VAL A 107 1.70 17.65 3.00
N GLU A 108 0.95 18.28 2.09
CA GLU A 108 -0.45 18.65 2.32
C GLU A 108 -1.40 17.45 2.38
N ILE A 109 -0.97 16.31 1.84
CA ILE A 109 -1.78 15.10 1.74
C ILE A 109 -1.36 14.01 2.73
N LEU A 110 -0.30 14.24 3.51
CA LEU A 110 0.12 13.30 4.56
C LEU A 110 -0.87 13.31 5.73
N ASP A 111 -1.03 12.15 6.35
CA ASP A 111 -1.75 12.01 7.61
C ASP A 111 -1.06 12.87 8.69
N LEU A 112 -1.85 13.61 9.47
CA LEU A 112 -1.32 14.56 10.46
C LEU A 112 -0.57 13.86 11.59
N VAL A 113 -1.02 12.66 12.01
CA VAL A 113 -0.34 11.89 13.06
C VAL A 113 1.00 11.41 12.55
N LEU A 114 1.04 10.87 11.34
CA LEU A 114 2.29 10.47 10.70
C LEU A 114 3.24 11.66 10.49
N PHE A 115 2.71 12.83 10.14
CA PHE A 115 3.50 14.04 9.94
C PHE A 115 4.12 14.56 11.24
N GLU A 116 3.37 14.52 12.35
CA GLU A 116 3.88 14.88 13.68
C GLU A 116 5.01 13.95 14.13
N ASP A 117 4.90 12.65 13.87
CA ASP A 117 5.96 11.67 14.17
C ASP A 117 7.24 11.94 13.36
N ILE A 118 7.11 12.23 12.06
CA ILE A 118 8.25 12.55 11.18
C ILE A 118 9.00 13.80 11.68
N ILE A 119 8.27 14.87 12.04
CA ILE A 119 8.90 16.09 12.58
C ILE A 119 9.50 15.84 13.96
N GLY A 120 8.82 15.05 14.81
CA GLY A 120 9.30 14.68 16.13
C GLY A 120 10.65 13.97 16.08
N GLU A 121 10.87 13.09 15.11
CA GLU A 121 12.15 12.42 14.88
C GLU A 121 13.24 13.37 14.34
N GLU A 122 12.91 14.25 13.37
CA GLU A 122 13.86 15.24 12.85
C GLU A 122 14.37 16.20 13.95
N MET A 123 13.49 16.64 14.86
CA MET A 123 13.87 17.53 15.96
C MET A 123 14.75 16.85 17.01
N ASN A 124 14.62 15.53 17.20
CA ASN A 124 15.48 14.76 18.10
C ASN A 124 16.91 14.60 17.55
N THR A 125 17.07 14.47 16.23
CA THR A 125 18.41 14.37 15.61
C THR A 125 19.19 15.70 15.60
N CYS A 126 18.49 16.84 15.63
CA CYS A 126 19.09 18.17 15.78
C CYS A 126 19.53 18.46 17.24
N GLY A 127 18.84 17.88 18.22
CA GLY A 127 19.14 18.04 19.65
C GLY A 127 20.45 17.40 20.11
N GLU A 128 20.85 16.28 19.52
CA GLU A 128 22.06 15.54 19.94
C GLU A 128 23.38 16.23 19.55
N HIS A 129 23.38 17.10 18.54
CA HIS A 129 24.59 17.82 18.11
C HIS A 129 24.99 18.99 19.02
N THR A 130 24.09 19.50 19.88
CA THR A 130 24.39 20.66 20.74
C THR A 130 24.97 20.30 22.10
N HIS A 131 24.82 19.05 22.55
CA HIS A 131 25.33 18.63 23.86
C HIS A 131 26.84 18.33 23.91
N HIS A 132 27.52 18.22 22.76
CA HIS A 132 28.97 18.00 22.71
C HIS A 132 29.80 19.31 22.62
N LEU A 133 29.16 20.46 22.39
CA LEU A 133 29.84 21.76 22.23
C LEU A 133 29.82 22.66 23.49
N LEU A 134 29.14 22.24 24.56
CA LEU A 134 29.06 22.99 25.83
C LEU A 134 29.90 22.39 26.97
N ARG A 135 30.86 21.51 26.66
CA ARG A 135 31.73 20.82 27.65
C ARG A 135 33.24 21.04 27.46
N THR A 136 33.66 22.08 26.76
CA THR A 136 35.06 22.54 26.70
C THR A 136 35.13 24.01 27.03
#